data_AF-A0A9E4GP02-F1
#
_entry.id   AF-A0A9E4GP02-F1
#
_cell.length_a   1.000
_cell.length_b   1.000
_cell.length_c   1.000
_cell.angle_alpha   90.00
_cell.angle_beta   90.00
_cell.angle_gamma   90.00
#
_symmetry.space_group_name_H-M   'P 1'
#
loop_
_entity.id
_entity.type
_entity.pdbx_description
1 polymer ?
#
loop_
_entity_poly.entity_id
_entity_poly.type
_entity_poly.pdbx_seq_one_letter_code
_entity_poly.pdbx_strand_id
1 'polypeptide(L)'
;MLCYVGNFGDEAINIRAEPATTSSRVGLLEAGATMQVGGQQISDIDGQLWYLVRDEPGPSSRINGWVRDDVVRAIDCPPLDG
;
A
#
# COMPACT_ATOMS: atom_id res chain seq x y z
N MET A 1 6.58 16.03 4.64
CA MET A 1 5.24 15.48 4.94
C MET A 1 5.35 13.98 4.82
N LEU A 2 4.81 13.22 5.77
CA LEU A 2 4.86 11.76 5.72
C LEU A 2 3.58 11.27 5.02
N CYS A 3 3.73 10.45 3.98
CA CYS A 3 2.61 9.87 3.24
C CYS A 3 2.23 8.53 3.86
N TYR A 4 0.92 8.35 4.08
CA TYR A 4 0.35 7.14 4.64
C TYR A 4 -0.82 6.67 3.78
N VAL A 5 -1.12 5.38 3.88
CA VAL A 5 -2.40 4.82 3.44
C VAL A 5 -3.09 4.13 4.60
N GLY A 6 -4.41 4.24 4.66
CA GLY A 6 -5.24 3.58 5.66
C GLY A 6 -6.32 2.72 5.04
N ASN A 7 -6.60 1.58 5.69
CA ASN A 7 -7.78 0.77 5.40
C ASN A 7 -8.93 1.24 6.30
N PHE A 8 -9.93 1.89 5.70
CA PHE A 8 -11.13 2.35 6.40
C PHE A 8 -12.38 1.55 6.05
N GLY A 9 -12.21 0.41 5.37
CA GLY A 9 -13.27 -0.56 5.14
C GLY A 9 -13.36 -1.61 6.26
N ASP A 10 -14.26 -2.56 6.09
CA ASP A 10 -14.51 -3.63 7.07
C ASP A 10 -13.69 -4.91 6.79
N GLU A 11 -13.07 -5.02 5.61
CA GLU A 11 -12.30 -6.19 5.18
C GLU A 11 -10.80 -5.90 5.09
N ALA A 12 -9.97 -6.92 5.32
CA ALA A 12 -8.52 -6.82 5.17
C ALA A 12 -8.12 -6.69 3.68
N ILE A 13 -7.15 -5.84 3.39
CA ILE A 13 -6.67 -5.58 2.03
C ILE A 13 -5.40 -6.39 1.77
N ASN A 14 -5.31 -6.98 0.58
CA ASN A 14 -4.12 -7.72 0.18
C ASN A 14 -2.93 -6.78 -0.06
N ILE A 15 -1.83 -7.03 0.62
CA ILE A 15 -0.53 -6.43 0.32
C ILE A 15 0.21 -7.40 -0.60
N ARG A 16 0.66 -6.91 -1.74
CA ARG A 16 1.19 -7.73 -2.83
C ARG A 16 2.69 -7.52 -3.06
N ALA A 17 3.38 -8.51 -3.60
CA ALA A 17 4.83 -8.45 -3.83
C ALA A 17 5.21 -7.37 -4.86
N GLU A 18 4.38 -7.21 -5.89
CA GLU A 18 4.56 -6.27 -7.01
C GLU A 18 3.25 -5.49 -7.24
N PRO A 19 3.29 -4.29 -7.87
CA PRO A 19 2.10 -3.48 -8.17
C PRO A 19 1.29 -4.11 -9.32
N ALA A 20 0.68 -5.26 -9.06
CA ALA A 20 -0.11 -6.01 -10.03
C ALA A 20 -1.11 -6.92 -9.29
N THR A 21 -2.34 -7.00 -9.79
CA THR A 21 -3.37 -7.92 -9.24
C THR A 21 -3.01 -9.40 -9.32
N THR A 22 -2.08 -9.77 -10.20
CA THR A 22 -1.62 -11.16 -10.40
C THR A 22 -0.44 -11.53 -9.52
N SER A 23 0.20 -10.57 -8.86
CA SER A 23 1.37 -10.85 -8.02
C SER A 23 0.98 -11.48 -6.68
N SER A 24 1.91 -12.24 -6.10
CA SER A 24 1.70 -12.96 -4.84
C SER A 24 1.34 -12.03 -3.70
N ARG A 25 0.42 -12.47 -2.83
CA ARG A 25 0.15 -11.79 -1.55
C ARG A 25 1.30 -12.02 -0.58
N VAL A 26 1.85 -10.94 -0.04
CA VAL A 26 2.94 -10.95 0.97
C VAL A 26 2.46 -10.53 2.35
N GLY A 27 1.27 -9.95 2.46
CA GLY A 27 0.69 -9.55 3.74
C GLY A 27 -0.76 -9.10 3.62
N LEU A 28 -1.29 -8.61 4.73
CA LEU A 28 -2.61 -8.02 4.83
C LEU A 28 -2.51 -6.67 5.54
N LEU A 29 -3.25 -5.69 5.03
CA LEU A 29 -3.54 -4.44 5.72
C LEU A 29 -4.90 -4.58 6.38
N GLU A 30 -4.90 -4.84 7.68
CA GLU A 30 -6.11 -5.06 8.48
C GLU A 30 -7.03 -3.82 8.48
N ALA A 31 -8.33 -4.05 8.67
CA ALA A 31 -9.31 -2.98 8.81
C ALA A 31 -8.93 -2.04 9.96
N GLY A 32 -8.98 -0.73 9.70
CA GLY A 32 -8.58 0.32 10.64
C GLY A 32 -7.06 0.57 10.76
N ALA A 33 -6.22 -0.22 10.08
CA ALA A 33 -4.77 -0.03 10.11
C ALA A 33 -4.30 1.04 9.11
N THR A 34 -3.16 1.65 9.43
CA THR A 34 -2.44 2.60 8.57
C THR A 34 -0.99 2.16 8.38
N MET A 35 -0.43 2.38 7.19
CA MET A 35 0.98 2.11 6.89
C MET A 35 1.65 3.29 6.20
N GLN A 36 2.95 3.45 6.46
CA GLN A 36 3.75 4.45 5.79
C GLN A 36 4.00 4.04 4.34
N VAL A 37 3.90 5.00 3.43
CA VAL A 37 4.21 4.83 2.01
C VAL A 37 5.67 5.22 1.76
N GLY A 38 6.43 4.30 1.16
CA GLY A 38 7.80 4.50 0.72
C GLY A 38 7.96 4.73 -0.79
N GLY A 39 6.87 4.63 -1.56
CA GLY A 39 6.88 4.81 -3.02
C GLY A 39 5.48 4.71 -3.62
N GLN A 40 5.34 5.22 -4.84
CA GLN A 40 4.12 5.18 -5.62
C GLN A 40 4.46 4.77 -7.05
N GLN A 41 3.57 4.04 -7.74
CA GLN A 41 3.81 3.60 -9.11
C GLN A 41 2.47 3.34 -9.83
N ILE A 42 2.37 3.73 -11.11
CA ILE A 42 1.33 3.21 -12.01
C ILE A 42 1.76 1.84 -12.51
N SER A 43 0.89 0.84 -12.35
CA SER A 43 1.14 -0.51 -12.84
C SER A 43 1.14 -0.57 -14.36
N ASP A 44 2.17 -1.18 -14.96
CA ASP A 44 2.15 -1.54 -16.39
C ASP A 44 1.20 -2.71 -16.70
N ILE A 45 0.65 -3.38 -15.68
CA ILE A 45 -0.23 -4.53 -15.80
C ILE A 45 -1.70 -4.12 -15.80
N ASP A 46 -2.10 -3.26 -14.85
CA ASP A 46 -3.51 -2.85 -14.71
C ASP A 46 -3.75 -1.34 -14.86
N GLY A 47 -2.70 -0.52 -15.06
CA GLY A 47 -2.83 0.92 -15.25
C GLY A 47 -3.26 1.69 -13.99
N GLN A 48 -3.35 1.03 -12.84
CA GLN A 48 -3.79 1.65 -11.59
C GLN A 48 -2.60 2.16 -10.78
N LEU A 49 -2.86 3.12 -9.89
CA LEU A 49 -1.88 3.59 -8.91
C LEU A 49 -1.74 2.59 -7.76
N TRP A 50 -0.49 2.32 -7.38
CA TRP A 50 -0.14 1.47 -6.26
C TRP A 50 0.80 2.20 -5.30
N TYR A 51 0.64 1.92 -4.01
CA TYR A 51 1.46 2.45 -2.92
C TYR A 51 2.36 1.35 -2.35
N LEU A 52 3.67 1.57 -2.34
CA LEU A 52 4.63 0.72 -1.65
C LEU A 52 4.55 1.00 -0.16
N VAL A 53 3.95 0.09 0.59
CA VAL A 53 3.78 0.18 2.04
C VAL A 53 4.89 -0.55 2.79
N ARG A 54 5.27 0.03 3.93
CA ARG A 54 6.27 -0.56 4.83
C ARG A 54 5.80 -0.43 6.28
N ASP A 55 6.03 -1.48 7.07
CA ASP A 55 5.91 -1.36 8.52
C ASP A 55 6.99 -0.42 9.05
N GLU A 56 6.67 0.30 10.13
CA GLU A 56 7.67 1.07 10.86
C GLU A 56 8.80 0.14 11.33
N PRO A 57 10.05 0.63 11.42
CA PRO A 57 11.17 -0.18 11.88
C PRO A 57 10.92 -0.74 13.29
N GLY A 58 10.65 -2.05 13.39
CA GLY A 58 10.44 -2.77 14.66
C GLY A 58 11.02 -4.19 14.63
N PRO A 59 11.00 -4.93 15.76
CA PRO A 59 11.57 -6.27 15.88
C PRO A 59 10.74 -7.37 15.19
N SER A 60 9.52 -7.07 14.73
CA SER A 60 8.62 -8.00 14.03
C SER A 60 8.86 -8.03 12.52
N SER A 61 8.31 -9.06 11.85
CA SER A 61 8.30 -9.22 10.40
C SER A 61 8.00 -7.89 9.70
N ARG A 62 8.86 -7.51 8.76
CA ARG A 62 8.69 -6.29 7.96
C ARG A 62 7.77 -6.62 6.79
N ILE A 63 6.54 -6.14 6.81
CA ILE A 63 5.75 -6.09 5.58
C ILE A 63 6.40 -5.06 4.65
N ASN A 64 6.68 -5.48 3.41
CA ASN A 64 7.15 -4.64 2.32
C ASN A 64 6.46 -5.11 1.05
N GLY A 65 5.55 -4.29 0.53
CA GLY A 65 4.76 -4.65 -0.65
C GLY A 65 3.79 -3.55 -1.05
N TRP A 66 2.88 -3.87 -1.96
CA TRP A 66 2.07 -2.90 -2.67
C TRP A 66 0.59 -3.06 -2.36
N VAL A 67 -0.10 -1.94 -2.17
CA VAL A 67 -1.56 -1.85 -2.11
C VAL A 67 -2.07 -0.92 -3.20
N ARG A 68 -3.20 -1.27 -3.79
CA ARG A 68 -3.80 -0.49 -4.88
C ARG A 68 -4.59 0.69 -4.32
N ASP A 69 -4.61 1.80 -5.05
CA ASP A 69 -5.19 3.06 -4.59
C ASP A 69 -6.70 3.01 -4.32
N ASP A 70 -7.45 2.28 -5.13
CA ASP A 70 -8.90 2.17 -5.08
C ASP A 70 -9.44 1.48 -3.83
N VAL A 71 -8.62 0.69 -3.13
CA VAL A 71 -9.01 -0.03 -1.91
C VAL A 71 -8.50 0.61 -0.63
N VAL A 72 -7.64 1.63 -0.72
CA VAL A 72 -7.12 2.35 0.45
C VAL A 72 -7.46 3.84 0.38
N ARG A 73 -7.32 4.54 1.50
CA ARG A 73 -7.33 6.00 1.50
C ARG A 73 -5.93 6.53 1.72
N ALA A 74 -5.44 7.34 0.78
CA ALA A 74 -4.22 8.09 0.94
C ALA A 74 -4.39 9.25 1.94
N ILE A 75 -3.38 9.47 2.77
CA ILE A 75 -3.31 10.50 3.81
C ILE A 75 -1.99 11.23 3.60
N ASP A 76 -2.06 12.53 3.34
CA ASP A 76 -0.88 13.41 3.19
C ASP A 76 0.13 12.92 2.12
N CYS A 77 -0.37 12.22 1.11
CA CYS A 77 0.43 11.74 -0.01
C CYS A 77 0.51 12.79 -1.12
N PRO A 78 1.73 13.12 -1.58
CA PRO A 78 1.87 13.99 -2.74
C PRO A 78 1.30 13.28 -3.99
N PRO A 79 0.89 14.04 -5.01
CA PRO A 79 0.59 13.49 -6.32
C PRO A 79 1.73 12.61 -6.83
N LEU A 80 1.39 11.55 -7.56
CA LEU A 80 2.34 10.85 -8.39
C LEU A 80 2.80 11.86 -9.45
N ASP A 81 4.05 12.30 -9.32
CA ASP A 81 4.69 13.37 -10.09
C ASP A 81 4.39 14.80 -9.61
N GLY A 82 5.44 15.42 -9.07
CA GLY A 82 5.71 16.85 -9.19
C GLY A 82 6.97 17.02 -10.03
#